data_AF-D6Z9M8-F1
#
_entry.id   AF-D6Z9M8-F1
#
_cell.length_a   1.000
_cell.length_b   1.000
_cell.length_c   1.000
_cell.angle_alpha   90.00
_cell.angle_beta   90.00
_cell.angle_gamma   90.00
#
_symmetry.space_group_name_H-M   'P 1'
#
loop_
_entity.id
_entity.type
_entity.pdbx_description
1 polymer ?
#
loop_
_entity_poly.entity_id
_entity_poly.type
_entity_poly.pdbx_seq_one_letter_code
_entity_poly.pdbx_strand_id
1 'polypeptide(L)'
;MSRGSSRHQVLGPVARAVETGSEIDRLNALQARLAGAIDDEGTPPRDLAALTRRLQDVSERLDSLMSEKAEQVAAIVEDERWDGSAI
;
A
#
# COMPACT_ATOMS: atom_id res chain seq x y z
N MET A 1 -11.90 35.84 24.62
CA MET A 1 -10.96 34.71 24.47
C MET A 1 -11.77 33.46 24.12
N SER A 2 -12.01 33.21 22.83
CA SER A 2 -12.78 32.02 22.38
C SER A 2 -11.83 30.86 22.10
N ARG A 3 -12.13 29.74 22.75
CA ARG A 3 -11.38 28.48 22.73
C ARG A 3 -11.40 27.87 21.33
N GLY A 4 -10.26 27.27 20.97
CA GLY A 4 -9.93 26.81 19.63
C GLY A 4 -10.89 25.76 19.06
N SER A 5 -11.25 25.95 17.79
CA SER A 5 -11.76 24.88 16.94
C SER A 5 -10.68 23.81 16.78
N SER A 6 -10.77 22.74 17.55
CA SER A 6 -10.19 21.45 17.17
C SER A 6 -10.94 20.97 15.93
N ARG A 7 -10.51 21.44 14.75
CA ARG A 7 -10.87 20.79 13.49
C ARG A 7 -10.37 19.36 13.62
N HIS A 8 -11.27 18.40 13.77
CA HIS A 8 -10.97 17.00 13.48
C HIS A 8 -10.40 16.99 12.06
N GLN A 9 -9.07 16.96 11.92
CA GLN A 9 -8.47 16.73 10.62
C GLN A 9 -8.82 15.30 10.26
N VAL A 10 -9.76 15.14 9.34
CA VAL A 10 -10.03 13.82 8.75
C VAL A 10 -8.73 13.40 8.08
N LEU A 11 -8.08 12.38 8.64
CA LEU A 11 -6.83 11.86 8.09
C LEU A 11 -7.07 11.44 6.62
N GLY A 12 -6.19 11.88 5.74
CA GLY A 12 -6.20 11.41 4.35
C GLY A 12 -5.92 9.91 4.27
N PRO A 13 -6.23 9.25 3.14
CA PRO A 13 -6.10 7.80 2.98
C PRO A 13 -4.73 7.25 3.36
N VAL A 14 -3.65 7.97 2.99
CA VAL A 14 -2.27 7.60 3.34
C VAL A 14 -2.04 7.65 4.85
N ALA A 15 -2.45 8.73 5.51
CA ALA A 15 -2.24 8.90 6.95
C ALA A 15 -3.04 7.85 7.75
N ARG A 16 -4.26 7.53 7.30
CA ARG A 16 -5.07 6.47 7.89
C ARG A 16 -4.44 5.09 7.70
N ALA A 17 -3.95 4.78 6.50
CA ALA A 17 -3.26 3.52 6.23
C ALA A 17 -1.99 3.38 7.08
N VAL A 18 -1.30 4.48 7.38
CA VAL A 18 -0.13 4.47 8.28
C VAL A 18 -0.52 4.14 9.72
N GLU A 19 -1.63 4.69 10.22
CA GLU A 19 -2.05 4.52 11.60
C GLU A 19 -2.63 3.13 11.88
N THR A 20 -3.44 2.59 10.96
CA THR A 20 -4.24 1.39 11.24
C THR A 20 -4.07 0.26 10.22
N GLY A 21 -3.32 0.48 9.14
CA GLY A 21 -3.23 -0.45 8.01
C GLY A 21 -1.99 -1.34 8.02
N SER A 22 -2.05 -2.40 7.22
CA SER A 22 -0.88 -3.22 6.88
C SER A 22 0.10 -2.46 5.99
N GLU A 23 1.31 -3.01 5.80
CA GLU A 23 2.28 -2.43 4.85
C GLU A 23 1.71 -2.35 3.43
N ILE A 24 0.95 -3.37 3.01
CA ILE A 24 0.25 -3.39 1.72
C ILE A 24 -0.80 -2.28 1.65
N ASP A 25 -1.56 -2.03 2.73
CA ASP A 25 -2.54 -0.93 2.76
C ASP A 25 -1.87 0.44 2.63
N ARG A 26 -0.72 0.63 3.29
CA ARG A 26 0.08 1.86 3.16
C ARG A 26 0.56 2.09 1.73
N LEU A 27 1.08 1.04 1.09
CA LEU A 27 1.60 1.12 -0.27
C LEU A 27 0.47 1.35 -1.29
N ASN A 28 -0.68 0.69 -1.14
CA ASN A 28 -1.88 0.95 -1.96
C ASN A 28 -2.35 2.40 -1.81
N ALA A 29 -2.41 2.93 -0.58
CA ALA A 29 -2.81 4.31 -0.36
C ALA A 29 -1.83 5.31 -0.99
N LEU A 30 -0.52 5.03 -0.95
CA LEU A 30 0.50 5.82 -1.63
C LEU A 30 0.38 5.73 -3.15
N GLN A 31 0.16 4.54 -3.71
CA GLN A 31 -0.04 4.32 -5.14
C GLN A 31 -1.23 5.14 -5.66
N ALA A 32 -2.38 5.07 -4.97
CA ALA A 32 -3.57 5.85 -5.31
C ALA A 32 -3.32 7.36 -5.24
N ARG A 33 -2.57 7.83 -4.23
CA ARG A 33 -2.19 9.24 -4.09
C ARG A 33 -1.30 9.71 -5.26
N LEU A 34 -0.35 8.88 -5.68
CA LEU A 34 0.58 9.18 -6.77
C LEU A 34 -0.15 9.19 -8.12
N ALA A 35 -0.99 8.19 -8.39
CA ALA A 35 -1.82 8.15 -9.59
C ALA A 35 -2.69 9.41 -9.71
N GLY A 36 -3.39 9.78 -8.63
CA GLY A 36 -4.19 11.00 -8.61
C GLY A 36 -3.38 12.29 -8.80
N ALA A 37 -2.12 12.33 -8.36
CA ALA A 37 -1.24 13.47 -8.64
C ALA A 37 -0.74 13.50 -10.09
N ILE A 38 -0.53 12.34 -10.71
CA ILE A 38 -0.14 12.24 -12.13
C ILE A 38 -1.28 12.66 -13.06
N ASP A 39 -2.52 12.30 -12.72
CA ASP A 39 -3.72 12.61 -13.51
C ASP A 39 -4.21 14.06 -13.31
N ASP A 40 -3.70 14.78 -12.31
CA ASP A 40 -4.05 16.18 -12.05
C ASP A 40 -3.38 17.10 -13.07
N GLU A 41 -4.19 17.79 -13.90
CA GLU A 41 -3.72 18.78 -14.88
C GLU A 41 -2.95 19.95 -14.22
N GLY A 42 -3.15 20.19 -12.92
CA GLY A 42 -2.41 21.16 -12.12
C GLY A 42 -0.99 20.73 -11.75
N THR A 43 -0.63 19.45 -11.95
CA THR A 43 0.71 18.95 -11.64
C THR A 43 1.74 19.45 -12.65
N PRO A 44 2.82 20.12 -12.20
CA PRO A 44 3.85 20.61 -13.11
C PRO A 44 4.50 19.46 -13.90
N PRO A 45 4.70 19.58 -15.24
CA PRO A 45 5.31 18.54 -16.05
C PRO A 45 6.69 18.07 -15.57
N ARG A 46 7.45 18.97 -14.94
CA ARG A 46 8.76 18.66 -14.33
C ARG A 46 8.68 17.65 -13.18
N ASP A 47 7.55 17.60 -12.48
CA ASP A 47 7.34 16.75 -11.31
C ASP A 47 6.86 15.34 -11.73
N LEU A 48 6.32 15.20 -12.94
CA LEU A 48 5.82 13.91 -13.48
C LEU A 48 6.90 12.83 -13.51
N ALA A 49 8.15 13.17 -13.84
CA ALA A 49 9.23 12.20 -13.87
C ALA A 49 9.52 11.61 -12.47
N ALA A 50 9.47 12.45 -11.44
CA ALA A 50 9.65 11.99 -10.06
C ALA A 50 8.45 11.18 -9.55
N LEU A 51 7.22 11.62 -9.88
CA LEU A 51 5.99 10.95 -9.49
C LEU A 51 5.86 9.56 -10.15
N THR A 52 6.14 9.46 -11.45
CA THR A 52 6.08 8.19 -12.19
C THR A 52 7.14 7.21 -11.72
N ARG A 53 8.36 7.66 -11.43
CA ARG A 53 9.39 6.81 -10.83
C ARG A 53 8.98 6.32 -9.45
N ARG A 54 8.43 7.20 -8.61
CA ARG A 54 7.93 6.80 -7.29
C ARG A 54 6.77 5.81 -7.39
N LEU A 55 5.91 5.95 -8.39
CA LEU A 55 4.83 5.00 -8.66
C LEU A 55 5.37 3.61 -9.03
N GLN A 56 6.43 3.54 -9.85
CA GLN A 56 7.12 2.29 -10.19
C GLN A 56 7.71 1.64 -8.94
N ASP A 57 8.48 2.40 -8.14
CA ASP A 57 9.09 1.89 -6.90
C ASP A 57 8.03 1.29 -5.94
N VAL A 58 6.89 1.98 -5.77
CA VAL A 58 5.80 1.51 -4.92
C VAL A 58 5.18 0.23 -5.48
N SER A 59 5.01 0.14 -6.80
CA SER A 59 4.40 -1.02 -7.45
C SER A 59 5.30 -2.25 -7.33
N GLU A 60 6.61 -2.11 -7.60
CA GLU A 60 7.58 -3.19 -7.43
C GLU A 60 7.63 -3.73 -5.99
N ARG A 61 7.57 -2.82 -5.00
CA ARG A 61 7.52 -3.22 -3.58
C ARG A 61 6.23 -3.97 -3.25
N LEU A 62 5.11 -3.55 -3.83
CA LEU A 62 3.81 -4.17 -3.60
C LEU A 62 3.76 -5.58 -4.19
N ASP A 63 4.26 -5.75 -5.42
CA ASP A 63 4.38 -7.05 -6.08
C ASP A 63 5.28 -8.01 -5.28
N SER A 64 6.41 -7.52 -4.77
CA SER A 64 7.31 -8.30 -3.92
C SER A 64 6.61 -8.82 -2.67
N LEU A 65 5.91 -7.94 -1.93
CA LEU A 65 5.18 -8.31 -0.72
C LEU A 65 4.02 -9.28 -1.01
N MET A 66 3.32 -9.11 -2.14
CA MET A 66 2.25 -10.01 -2.52
C MET A 66 2.78 -11.40 -2.90
N SER A 67 3.92 -11.48 -3.59
CA SER A 67 4.59 -12.74 -3.89
C SER A 67 5.07 -13.44 -2.62
N GLU A 68 5.76 -12.74 -1.73
CA GLU A 68 6.21 -13.26 -0.44
C GLU A 68 5.04 -13.81 0.39
N LYS A 69 3.91 -13.09 0.42
CA LYS A 69 2.70 -13.54 1.11
C LYS A 69 2.08 -14.78 0.46
N ALA A 70 2.07 -14.85 -0.87
CA ALA A 70 1.56 -16.02 -1.58
C ALA A 70 2.42 -17.27 -1.34
N GLU A 71 3.74 -17.11 -1.35
CA GLU A 71 4.70 -18.17 -1.05
C GLU A 71 4.55 -18.68 0.39
N GLN A 72 4.40 -17.79 1.37
CA GLN A 72 4.14 -18.17 2.76
C GLN A 72 2.86 -18.99 2.92
N VAL A 73 1.78 -18.58 2.24
CA VAL A 73 0.52 -19.33 2.23
C VAL A 73 0.70 -20.69 1.57
N ALA A 74 1.43 -20.78 0.47
CA ALA A 74 1.71 -22.05 -0.20
C ALA A 74 2.52 -23.01 0.69
N ALA A 75 3.53 -22.51 1.41
CA ALA A 75 4.34 -23.31 2.33
C ALA A 75 3.52 -23.87 3.50
N ILE A 76 2.58 -23.09 4.06
CA ILE A 76 1.67 -23.56 5.11
C ILE A 76 0.79 -24.72 4.63
N VAL A 77 0.32 -24.68 3.38
CA VAL A 77 -0.52 -25.73 2.78
C VAL A 77 0.29 -26.98 2.44
N GLU A 78 1.58 -26.84 2.12
CA GLU A 78 2.44 -27.97 1.75
C GLU A 78 2.78 -28.87 2.95
N ASP A 79 2.94 -28.32 4.16
CA ASP A 79 3.23 -29.10 5.37
C ASP A 79 2.03 -29.94 5.89
N GLU A 80 0.80 -29.64 5.46
CA GLU A 80 -0.38 -30.48 5.73
C GLU A 80 -0.54 -31.65 4.72
N ARG A 81 0.45 -31.86 3.85
CA ARG A 81 0.36 -32.84 2.77
C ARG A 81 0.80 -34.25 3.20
N TRP A 82 -0.22 -35.02 3.58
CA TRP A 82 -0.32 -36.50 3.61
C TRP A 82 0.31 -37.26 4.78
N ASP A 83 -0.56 -37.65 5.72
CA ASP A 83 -0.34 -38.76 6.65
C ASP A 83 -0.62 -40.10 5.96
N GLY A 84 0.44 -40.83 5.62
CA GLY A 84 0.38 -42.17 5.03
C GLY A 84 0.00 -43.30 6.00
N SER A 85 -0.45 -43.00 7.23
CA SER A 85 -0.85 -44.02 8.22
C SER A 85 -2.17 -44.74 7.89
N ALA A 86 -2.87 -44.33 6.84
CA ALA A 86 -4.12 -44.93 6.39
C ALA A 86 -3.98 -45.99 5.28
N ILE A 87 -2.76 -46.48 4.98
CA ILE A 87 -2.51 -47.57 4.02
C ILE A 87 -1.64 -48.68 4.60
#